data_AF-A0A6J8API3-F1
#
_entry.id   AF-A0A6J8API3-F1
#
_cell.length_a   1.000
_cell.length_b   1.000
_cell.length_c   1.000
_cell.angle_alpha   90.00
_cell.angle_beta   90.00
_cell.angle_gamma   90.00
#
_symmetry.space_group_name_H-M   'P 1'
#
loop_
_entity.id
_entity.type
_entity.pdbx_description
1 polymer ?
#
loop_
_entity_poly.entity_id
_entity_poly.type
_entity_poly.pdbx_seq_one_letter_code
_entity_poly.pdbx_strand_id
1 'polypeptide(L)'
;MVTLRDVIGMTTIPLFIGGQSIAHTVIVAGLGEQDGILGIDFLSKNNVSIDTANGTLKSPNFDVSLHKDKSLSSTCARIHLTETVHIPPNSEIFLHGEIRGHFLKDQDGCLEPLDEFRGSNQLLMPKSIIKMSDSNVILSVLNPTSERKI
;
A
#
# COMPACT_ATOMS: atom_id res chain seq x y z
N MET A 1 20.00 6.92 7.11
CA MET A 1 21.23 6.77 6.31
C MET A 1 21.33 5.30 5.94
N VAL A 2 21.05 4.94 4.69
CA VAL A 2 21.09 3.54 4.22
C VAL A 2 22.56 3.11 4.17
N THR A 3 22.90 2.03 4.85
CA THR A 3 24.21 1.41 4.68
C THR A 3 24.17 0.48 3.47
N LEU A 4 25.25 0.42 2.69
CA LEU A 4 25.38 -0.45 1.49
C LEU A 4 25.06 -1.94 1.73
N ARG A 5 24.99 -2.37 3.00
CA ARG A 5 24.67 -3.75 3.42
C ARG A 5 23.19 -4.12 3.27
N ASP A 6 22.30 -3.14 3.15
CA ASP A 6 20.84 -3.39 3.11
C ASP A 6 20.29 -3.44 1.68
N VAL A 7 21.14 -3.26 0.67
CA VAL A 7 20.76 -3.34 -0.75
C VAL A 7 20.74 -4.81 -1.19
N ILE A 8 19.55 -5.28 -1.56
CA ILE A 8 19.27 -6.64 -2.01
C ILE A 8 19.45 -6.76 -3.53
N GLY A 9 19.19 -5.67 -4.28
CA GLY A 9 19.37 -5.67 -5.73
C GLY A 9 18.88 -4.40 -6.41
N MET A 10 18.71 -4.48 -7.72
CA MET A 10 18.20 -3.40 -8.55
C MET A 10 17.22 -3.98 -9.56
N THR A 11 16.13 -3.26 -9.81
CA THR A 11 15.15 -3.66 -10.83
C THR A 11 14.53 -2.42 -11.47
N THR A 12 13.83 -2.61 -12.59
CA THR A 12 13.04 -1.57 -13.23
C THR A 12 11.57 -1.86 -13.02
N ILE A 13 10.86 -0.90 -12.42
CA ILE A 13 9.41 -0.96 -12.21
C ILE A 13 8.71 0.13 -13.02
N PRO A 14 7.47 -0.09 -13.47
CA PRO A 14 6.65 0.97 -14.03
C PRO A 14 6.10 1.87 -12.91
N LEU A 15 6.36 3.17 -13.01
CA LEU A 15 5.65 4.19 -12.22
C LEU A 15 4.50 4.75 -13.06
N PHE A 16 3.31 4.84 -12.46
CA PHE A 16 2.14 5.39 -13.13
C PHE A 16 1.88 6.81 -12.65
N ILE A 17 2.08 7.79 -13.52
CA ILE A 17 1.88 9.22 -13.23
C ILE A 17 1.05 9.83 -14.34
N GLY A 18 -0.10 10.41 -14.01
CA GLY A 18 -0.97 11.05 -15.01
C GLY A 18 -1.42 10.13 -16.14
N GLY A 19 -1.67 8.85 -15.83
CA GLY A 19 -2.03 7.82 -16.81
C GLY A 19 -0.87 7.34 -17.70
N GLN A 20 0.34 7.88 -17.52
CA GLN A 20 1.53 7.44 -18.24
C GLN A 20 2.32 6.42 -17.41
N SER A 21 2.84 5.39 -18.08
CA SER A 21 3.75 4.42 -17.49
C SER A 21 5.20 4.82 -17.76
N ILE A 22 5.95 5.13 -16.72
CA ILE A 22 7.34 5.58 -16.78
C ILE A 22 8.22 4.49 -16.17
N ALA A 23 9.12 3.91 -16.97
CA ALA A 23 10.08 2.93 -16.48
C ALA A 23 11.10 3.60 -15.54
N HIS A 24 11.14 3.17 -14.28
CA HIS A 24 12.04 3.72 -13.27
C HIS A 24 12.89 2.62 -12.65
N THR A 25 14.21 2.83 -12.63
CA THR A 25 15.15 1.91 -12.00
C THR A 25 15.19 2.20 -10.51
N VAL A 26 14.86 1.19 -9.71
CA VAL A 26 14.82 1.26 -8.25
C VAL A 26 15.86 0.34 -7.64
N ILE A 27 16.39 0.75 -6.49
CA ILE A 27 17.22 -0.10 -5.64
C ILE A 27 16.28 -0.83 -4.70
N VAL A 28 16.35 -2.16 -4.70
CA VAL A 28 15.63 -3.00 -3.75
C VAL A 28 16.50 -3.09 -2.51
N ALA A 29 16.03 -2.53 -1.40
CA ALA A 29 16.72 -2.57 -0.12
C ALA A 29 15.75 -2.84 1.01
N GLY A 30 16.27 -3.32 2.15
CA GLY A 30 15.53 -3.47 3.40
C GLY A 30 15.17 -2.12 4.02
N LEU A 31 14.35 -1.34 3.33
CA LEU A 31 13.78 -0.10 3.82
C LEU A 31 12.50 -0.46 4.56
N GLY A 32 12.35 0.01 5.80
CA GLY A 32 11.06 -0.01 6.47
C GLY A 32 10.03 0.82 5.71
N GLU A 33 8.84 0.97 6.27
CA GLU A 33 7.78 1.80 5.67
C GLU A 33 8.22 3.27 5.68
N GLN A 34 8.54 3.80 4.50
CA GLN A 34 8.98 5.18 4.32
C GLN A 34 8.33 5.77 3.08
N ASP A 35 7.90 7.02 3.20
CA ASP A 35 7.48 7.81 2.06
C ASP A 35 8.66 8.08 1.13
N GLY A 36 8.41 7.95 -0.18
CA GLY A 36 9.37 8.27 -1.23
C GLY A 36 9.18 9.68 -1.78
N ILE A 37 10.28 10.35 -2.12
CA ILE A 37 10.28 11.62 -2.85
C ILE A 37 10.81 11.37 -4.26
N LEU A 38 10.09 11.86 -5.27
CA LEU A 38 10.63 11.92 -6.63
C LEU A 38 11.70 13.00 -6.72
N GLY A 39 12.94 12.57 -6.96
CA GLY A 39 14.09 13.45 -7.06
C GLY A 39 14.12 14.28 -8.34
N ILE A 40 14.95 15.32 -8.33
CA ILE A 40 15.17 16.19 -9.51
C ILE A 40 15.80 15.45 -10.69
N ASP A 41 16.51 14.36 -10.41
CA ASP A 41 17.07 13.43 -11.39
C ASP A 41 15.97 12.70 -12.16
N PHE A 42 14.93 12.22 -11.48
CA PHE A 42 13.75 11.65 -12.12
C PHE A 42 13.04 12.70 -12.97
N LEU A 43 12.83 13.90 -12.42
CA LEU A 43 12.12 14.98 -13.11
C LEU A 43 12.83 15.40 -14.40
N SER A 44 14.14 15.67 -14.32
CA SER A 44 14.96 16.05 -15.48
C SER A 44 15.03 14.94 -16.53
N LYS A 45 15.22 13.69 -16.13
CA LYS A 45 15.29 12.54 -17.05
C LYS A 45 14.00 12.33 -17.84
N ASN A 46 12.84 12.62 -17.24
CA ASN A 46 11.52 12.37 -17.85
C ASN A 46 10.84 13.65 -18.38
N ASN A 47 11.58 14.76 -18.45
CA ASN A 47 11.05 16.07 -18.85
C ASN A 47 9.78 16.46 -18.08
N VAL A 48 9.83 16.29 -16.76
CA VAL A 48 8.77 16.63 -15.83
C VAL A 48 9.16 17.89 -15.05
N SER A 49 8.24 18.84 -14.91
CA SER A 49 8.43 20.08 -14.15
C SER A 49 7.32 20.27 -13.12
N ILE A 50 7.64 20.95 -12.03
CA ILE A 50 6.67 21.31 -10.98
C ILE A 50 6.30 22.78 -11.20
N ASP A 51 5.03 23.02 -11.54
CA ASP A 51 4.44 24.35 -11.54
C ASP A 51 3.88 24.64 -10.15
N THR A 52 4.69 25.31 -9.35
CA THR A 52 4.37 25.63 -7.95
C THR A 52 3.26 26.68 -7.81
N ALA A 53 3.05 27.52 -8.82
CA ALA A 53 1.99 28.52 -8.79
C ALA A 53 0.60 27.88 -8.89
N ASN A 54 0.48 26.86 -9.74
CA ASN A 54 -0.77 26.12 -9.93
C ASN A 54 -0.85 24.83 -9.09
N GLY A 55 0.27 24.40 -8.50
CA GLY A 55 0.36 23.13 -7.77
C GLY A 55 0.15 21.94 -8.70
N THR A 56 0.85 21.93 -9.84
CA THR A 56 0.73 20.88 -10.86
C THR A 56 2.08 20.30 -11.24
N LEU A 57 2.09 19.03 -11.65
CA LEU A 57 3.21 18.32 -12.21
C LEU A 57 3.00 18.19 -13.73
N LYS A 58 3.88 18.81 -14.51
CA LYS A 58 3.73 18.94 -15.96
C LYS A 58 4.78 18.14 -16.71
N SER A 59 4.34 17.48 -17.77
CA SER A 59 5.15 16.78 -18.76
C SER A 59 4.53 17.04 -20.14
N PRO A 60 5.25 16.85 -21.26
CA PRO A 60 4.62 16.90 -22.59
C PRO A 60 3.41 15.97 -22.75
N ASN A 61 3.34 14.89 -21.96
CA ASN A 61 2.34 13.84 -22.09
C ASN A 61 1.26 13.85 -21.01
N PHE A 62 1.41 14.64 -19.94
CA PHE A 62 0.44 14.70 -18.84
C PHE A 62 0.54 16.01 -18.06
N ASP A 63 -0.58 16.38 -17.43
CA ASP A 63 -0.67 17.45 -16.43
C ASP A 63 -1.44 16.89 -15.23
N VAL A 64 -0.79 16.82 -14.07
CA VAL A 64 -1.34 16.20 -12.86
C VAL A 64 -1.40 17.22 -11.73
N SER A 65 -2.58 17.37 -11.13
CA SER A 65 -2.74 18.14 -9.90
C SER A 65 -1.96 17.51 -8.75
N LEU A 66 -1.10 18.29 -8.09
CA LEU A 66 -0.39 17.90 -6.87
C LEU A 66 -1.23 18.16 -5.61
N HIS A 67 -2.41 18.77 -5.74
CA HIS A 67 -3.34 18.94 -4.64
C HIS A 67 -3.91 17.58 -4.25
N LYS A 68 -4.05 17.33 -2.93
CA LYS A 68 -4.78 16.16 -2.44
C LYS A 68 -6.20 16.23 -2.99
N ASP A 69 -6.50 15.41 -3.98
CA ASP A 69 -7.86 15.24 -4.44
C ASP A 69 -8.66 14.72 -3.25
N LYS A 70 -9.65 15.48 -2.78
CA LYS A 70 -10.50 15.04 -1.66
C LYS A 70 -11.21 13.73 -2.02
N SER A 71 -11.37 13.43 -3.30
CA SER A 71 -11.87 12.12 -3.76
C SER A 71 -10.87 10.98 -3.52
N LEU A 72 -9.56 11.20 -3.55
CA LEU A 72 -8.55 10.17 -3.21
C LEU A 72 -8.51 9.85 -1.71
N SER A 73 -9.11 10.69 -0.84
CA SER A 73 -9.34 10.31 0.57
C SER A 73 -10.33 9.15 0.73
N SER A 74 -11.04 8.79 -0.36
CA SER A 74 -12.00 7.68 -0.41
C SER A 74 -11.43 6.37 -0.96
N THR A 75 -10.10 6.24 -1.11
CA THR A 75 -9.47 4.97 -1.55
C THR A 75 -9.13 4.02 -0.41
N CYS A 76 -9.20 4.47 0.84
CA CYS A 76 -8.94 3.63 2.00
C CYS A 76 -10.27 3.10 2.54
N ALA A 77 -10.52 1.81 2.30
CA ALA A 77 -11.70 1.11 2.82
C ALA A 77 -11.32 0.27 4.05
N ARG A 78 -12.24 0.15 5.00
CA ARG A 78 -12.04 -0.70 6.19
C ARG A 78 -12.59 -2.09 5.92
N ILE A 79 -11.80 -3.09 6.24
CA ILE A 79 -12.26 -4.47 6.22
C ILE A 79 -12.83 -4.82 7.59
N HIS A 80 -14.05 -5.33 7.62
CA HIS A 80 -14.71 -5.83 8.82
C HIS A 80 -14.83 -7.35 8.72
N LEU A 81 -14.56 -8.05 9.82
CA LEU A 81 -14.87 -9.47 9.89
C LEU A 81 -16.39 -9.67 9.82
N THR A 82 -16.82 -10.72 9.11
CA THR A 82 -18.24 -11.06 8.98
C THR A 82 -18.79 -11.74 10.24
N GLU A 83 -17.92 -12.23 11.11
CA GLU A 83 -18.26 -12.95 12.33
C GLU A 83 -17.20 -12.76 13.42
N THR A 84 -17.60 -12.98 14.67
CA THR A 84 -16.66 -13.06 15.79
C THR A 84 -16.00 -14.43 15.79
N VAL A 85 -14.68 -14.45 15.85
CA VAL A 85 -13.90 -15.68 15.81
C VAL A 85 -12.98 -15.80 17.02
N HIS A 86 -12.60 -17.03 17.33
CA HIS A 86 -11.55 -17.30 18.29
C HIS A 86 -10.31 -17.76 17.54
N ILE A 87 -9.17 -17.12 17.80
CA ILE A 87 -7.89 -17.48 17.19
C ILE A 87 -7.11 -18.36 18.17
N PRO A 88 -6.96 -19.66 17.90
CA PRO A 88 -6.24 -20.56 18.81
C PRO A 88 -4.78 -20.13 19.00
N PRO A 89 -4.17 -20.48 20.15
CA PRO A 89 -2.74 -20.33 20.35
C PRO A 89 -1.91 -20.99 19.24
N ASN A 90 -0.77 -20.39 18.89
CA ASN A 90 0.21 -20.95 17.94
C ASN A 90 -0.42 -21.45 16.63
N SER A 91 -1.38 -20.70 16.09
CA SER A 91 -2.13 -21.12 14.91
C SER A 91 -2.35 -19.97 13.93
N GLU A 92 -2.44 -20.33 12.66
CA GLU A 92 -2.88 -19.44 11.58
C GLU A 92 -4.29 -19.86 11.16
N ILE A 93 -5.17 -18.87 11.02
CA ILE A 93 -6.54 -19.09 10.56
C ILE A 93 -6.87 -18.14 9.41
N PHE A 94 -7.80 -18.58 8.56
CA PHE A 94 -8.32 -17.80 7.45
C PHE A 94 -9.72 -17.29 7.78
N LEU A 95 -9.92 -15.98 7.62
CA LEU A 95 -11.16 -15.29 7.99
C LEU A 95 -11.78 -14.61 6.79
N HIS A 96 -13.11 -14.61 6.76
CA HIS A 96 -13.86 -13.83 5.79
C HIS A 96 -14.04 -12.39 6.31
N GLY A 97 -13.63 -11.44 5.48
CA GLY A 97 -13.82 -10.02 5.70
C GLY A 97 -14.68 -9.39 4.61
N GLU A 98 -15.40 -8.33 4.97
CA GLU A 98 -16.17 -7.48 4.08
C GLU A 98 -15.49 -6.10 3.96
N ILE A 99 -15.24 -5.65 2.74
CA ILE A 99 -14.74 -4.31 2.43
C ILE A 99 -15.90 -3.32 2.60
N ARG A 100 -15.78 -2.41 3.56
CA ARG A 100 -16.76 -1.34 3.81
C ARG A 100 -16.20 0.04 3.48
N GLY A 101 -17.06 0.85 2.87
CA GLY A 101 -16.75 2.22 2.48
C GLY A 101 -16.83 2.40 0.97
N HIS A 102 -16.19 3.46 0.48
CA HIS A 102 -16.01 3.67 -0.94
C HIS A 102 -14.66 3.07 -1.34
N PHE A 103 -14.63 2.37 -2.47
CA PHE A 103 -13.42 1.82 -3.05
C PHE A 103 -13.60 1.68 -4.55
N LEU A 104 -12.50 1.66 -5.28
CA LEU A 104 -12.50 1.44 -6.73
C LEU A 104 -12.62 -0.06 -6.98
N LYS A 105 -13.73 -0.47 -7.61
CA LYS A 105 -13.94 -1.86 -8.02
C LYS A 105 -12.97 -2.25 -9.12
N ASP A 106 -12.67 -3.54 -9.20
CA ASP A 106 -11.84 -4.15 -10.24
C ASP A 106 -10.41 -3.59 -10.33
N GLN A 107 -9.92 -3.04 -9.21
CA GLN A 107 -8.53 -2.64 -9.02
C GLN A 107 -7.84 -3.59 -8.03
N ASP A 108 -6.51 -3.64 -8.12
CA ASP A 108 -5.71 -4.27 -7.07
C ASP A 108 -5.65 -3.33 -5.85
N GLY A 109 -5.97 -3.86 -4.68
CA GLY A 109 -5.87 -3.17 -3.40
C GLY A 109 -4.72 -3.71 -2.56
N CYS A 110 -4.10 -2.85 -1.74
CA CYS A 110 -3.17 -3.29 -0.71
C CYS A 110 -3.92 -3.44 0.61
N LEU A 111 -3.98 -4.66 1.11
CA LEU A 111 -4.49 -4.96 2.44
C LEU A 111 -3.37 -4.78 3.45
N GLU A 112 -3.62 -3.93 4.45
CA GLU A 112 -2.67 -3.65 5.52
C GLU A 112 -3.32 -3.86 6.89
N PRO A 113 -2.61 -4.51 7.83
CA PRO A 113 -3.10 -4.65 9.19
C PRO A 113 -3.08 -3.30 9.90
N LEU A 114 -4.06 -3.07 10.78
CA LEU A 114 -4.00 -1.96 11.70
C LEU A 114 -2.92 -2.20 12.76
N ASP A 115 -2.31 -1.12 13.27
CA ASP A 115 -1.24 -1.20 14.27
C ASP A 115 -1.67 -1.97 15.53
N GLU A 116 -2.95 -1.93 15.89
CA GLU A 116 -3.52 -2.64 17.02
C GLU A 116 -3.42 -4.17 16.89
N PHE A 117 -3.37 -4.73 15.68
CA PHE A 117 -3.15 -6.17 15.48
C PHE A 117 -1.82 -6.58 16.09
N ARG A 118 -0.73 -5.90 15.71
CA ARG A 118 0.62 -6.20 16.21
C ARG A 118 0.83 -5.73 17.64
N GLY A 119 0.26 -4.59 18.00
CA GLY A 119 0.41 -3.95 19.31
C GLY A 119 -0.40 -4.67 20.40
N SER A 120 -1.62 -4.21 20.66
CA SER A 120 -2.44 -4.68 21.77
C SER A 120 -2.90 -6.13 21.62
N ASN A 121 -3.16 -6.59 20.39
CA ASN A 121 -3.75 -7.90 20.17
C ASN A 121 -2.71 -9.01 20.04
N GLN A 122 -1.43 -8.65 19.78
CA GLN A 122 -0.32 -9.58 19.54
C GLN A 122 -0.63 -10.61 18.44
N LEU A 123 -1.39 -10.18 17.44
CA LEU A 123 -1.73 -10.94 16.24
C LEU A 123 -0.89 -10.44 15.07
N LEU A 124 -0.53 -11.37 14.18
CA LEU A 124 0.20 -11.09 12.97
C LEU A 124 -0.74 -11.28 11.78
N MET A 125 -0.76 -10.30 10.89
CA MET A 125 -1.46 -10.39 9.61
C MET A 125 -0.50 -9.87 8.54
N PRO A 126 -0.33 -10.61 7.42
CA PRO A 126 0.52 -10.18 6.33
C PRO A 126 -0.12 -9.04 5.55
N LYS A 127 0.72 -8.14 5.03
CA LYS A 127 0.28 -7.26 3.94
C LYS A 127 0.07 -8.09 2.69
N SER A 128 -1.01 -7.86 1.95
CA SER A 128 -1.33 -8.66 0.77
C SER A 128 -1.97 -7.82 -0.32
N ILE A 129 -1.76 -8.22 -1.57
CA ILE A 129 -2.45 -7.64 -2.72
C ILE A 129 -3.73 -8.44 -2.93
N ILE A 130 -4.87 -7.74 -2.95
CA ILE A 130 -6.20 -8.32 -3.12
C ILE A 130 -6.87 -7.73 -4.36
N LYS A 131 -7.73 -8.50 -5.01
CA LYS A 131 -8.62 -7.97 -6.04
C LYS A 131 -9.85 -7.36 -5.41
N MET A 132 -10.11 -6.08 -5.68
CA MET A 132 -11.28 -5.35 -5.21
C MET A 132 -12.51 -5.59 -6.10
N SER A 133 -12.67 -6.80 -6.64
CA SER A 133 -13.81 -7.16 -7.52
C SER A 133 -15.06 -7.51 -6.72
N ASP A 134 -14.88 -8.20 -5.59
CA ASP A 134 -15.95 -8.57 -4.67
C ASP A 134 -15.77 -7.83 -3.35
N SER A 135 -16.88 -7.46 -2.70
CA SER A 135 -16.83 -6.86 -1.37
C SER A 135 -16.30 -7.81 -0.29
N ASN A 136 -15.91 -9.05 -0.65
CA ASN A 136 -15.44 -10.08 0.27
C ASN A 136 -13.96 -10.37 0.05
N VAL A 137 -13.22 -10.52 1.14
CA VAL A 137 -11.78 -10.78 1.15
C VAL A 137 -11.45 -11.88 2.15
N ILE A 138 -10.39 -12.64 1.87
CA ILE A 138 -9.86 -13.63 2.82
C ILE A 138 -8.66 -13.02 3.53
N LEU A 139 -8.68 -13.09 4.85
CA LEU A 139 -7.64 -12.57 5.74
C LEU A 139 -6.90 -13.75 6.36
N SER A 140 -5.57 -13.75 6.29
CA SER A 140 -4.77 -14.67 7.10
C SER A 140 -4.38 -14.02 8.41
N VAL A 141 -4.68 -14.65 9.54
CA VAL A 141 -4.32 -14.16 10.87
C VAL A 141 -3.58 -15.24 11.63
N LEU A 142 -2.35 -14.92 12.01
CA LEU A 142 -1.49 -15.75 12.84
C LEU A 142 -1.52 -15.26 14.28
N ASN A 143 -1.84 -16.16 15.19
CA ASN A 143 -1.63 -15.98 16.62
C ASN A 143 -0.34 -16.72 17.04
N PRO A 144 0.78 -16.00 17.21
CA PRO A 144 2.05 -16.59 17.66
C PRO A 144 2.10 -16.79 19.19
N THR A 145 1.05 -16.40 19.92
CA THR A 145 1.04 -16.46 21.39
C THR A 145 0.54 -17.81 21.88
N SER A 146 0.78 -18.09 23.17
CA SER A 146 0.25 -19.27 23.86
C SER A 146 -1.17 -19.09 24.39
N GLU A 147 -1.81 -17.95 24.12
CA GLU A 147 -3.15 -17.61 24.60
C GLU A 147 -4.15 -17.53 23.46
N ARG A 148 -5.42 -17.84 23.73
CA ARG A 148 -6.50 -17.66 22.76
C ARG A 148 -6.84 -16.18 22.64
N LYS A 149 -7.01 -15.69 21.41
CA LYS A 149 -7.46 -14.31 21.12
C LYS A 149 -8.88 -14.30 20.54
N ILE A 150 -9.55 -13.16 20.62
CA ILE A 150 -10.88 -12.86 20.05
C ILE A 150 -10.71 -11.66 19.13
#